data_AF-A0A2M8NBT5-F1
#
_entry.id   AF-A0A2M8NBT5-F1
#
_cell.length_a   1.000
_cell.length_b   1.000
_cell.length_c   1.000
_cell.angle_alpha   90.00
_cell.angle_beta   90.00
_cell.angle_gamma   90.00
#
_symmetry.space_group_name_H-M   'P 1'
#
loop_
_entity.id
_entity.type
_entity.pdbx_description
1 polymer ?
#
loop_
_entity_poly.entity_id
_entity_poly.type
_entity_poly.pdbx_seq_one_letter_code
_entity_poly.pdbx_strand_id
1 'polypeptide(L)'
;MTITYTHGDPLQTNASTLAFGYNAQGRIEVSQLVTRLLNIYPAAFAAFKKQCRAGVIKAGQYWIWRDAKPHLMFMVVRASPVGATRLRYVQSVMLSLARDYQREGIQDIAITALGSQYEWQEIKLIIETWLTRVTLPVIVYAE
;
A
#
# COMPACT_ATOMS: atom_id res chain seq x y z
N MET A 1 -13.06 12.58 -9.09
CA MET A 1 -12.05 13.21 -8.22
C MET A 1 -10.68 12.74 -8.66
N THR A 2 -9.66 13.58 -8.48
CA THR A 2 -8.40 13.48 -9.23
C THR A 2 -7.35 12.73 -8.44
N ILE A 3 -6.79 11.68 -9.04
CA ILE A 3 -5.53 11.07 -8.59
C ILE A 3 -4.42 12.08 -8.89
N THR A 4 -3.67 12.49 -7.88
CA THR A 4 -2.54 13.41 -8.03
C THR A 4 -1.25 12.61 -8.06
N TYR A 5 -0.51 12.67 -9.17
CA TYR A 5 0.83 12.10 -9.25
C TYR A 5 1.86 13.13 -8.78
N THR A 6 2.81 12.71 -7.96
CA THR A 6 3.86 13.57 -7.42
C THR A 6 5.19 12.81 -7.31
N HIS A 7 6.27 13.56 -7.10
CA HIS A 7 7.60 13.04 -6.82
C HIS A 7 8.07 13.59 -5.46
N GLY A 8 8.84 12.80 -4.72
CA GLY A 8 9.37 13.20 -3.41
C GLY A 8 9.31 12.06 -2.39
N ASP A 9 9.50 12.39 -1.12
CA ASP A 9 9.49 11.41 -0.02
C ASP A 9 8.06 11.10 0.44
N PRO A 10 7.55 9.87 0.28
CA PRO A 10 6.21 9.50 0.75
C PRO A 10 6.03 9.61 2.26
N LEU A 11 7.12 9.59 3.04
CA LEU A 11 7.06 9.77 4.50
C LEU A 11 6.72 11.21 4.92
N GLN A 12 6.80 12.17 3.99
CA GLN A 12 6.41 13.57 4.21
C GLN A 12 4.98 13.85 3.76
N THR A 13 4.19 12.80 3.46
CA THR A 13 2.81 12.99 3.03
C THR A 13 1.94 13.63 4.11
N ASN A 14 1.02 14.50 3.69
CA ASN A 14 -0.05 15.03 4.54
C ASN A 14 -1.32 14.16 4.49
N ALA A 15 -1.31 13.07 3.70
CA ALA A 15 -2.42 12.14 3.69
C ALA A 15 -2.55 11.44 5.06
N SER A 16 -3.78 11.26 5.53
CA SER A 16 -4.18 10.48 6.69
C SER A 16 -3.71 9.02 6.65
N THR A 17 -3.51 8.44 5.46
CA THR A 17 -3.07 7.05 5.28
C THR A 17 -1.93 6.96 4.26
N LEU A 18 -0.83 6.31 4.64
CA LEU A 18 0.29 5.98 3.75
C LEU A 18 0.25 4.48 3.41
N ALA A 19 0.07 4.17 2.13
CA ALA A 19 -0.01 2.83 1.59
C ALA A 19 1.24 2.44 0.80
N PHE A 20 1.77 1.27 1.10
CA PHE A 20 2.97 0.73 0.44
C PHE A 20 2.83 -0.77 0.20
N GLY A 21 3.54 -1.26 -0.82
CA GLY A 21 3.56 -2.68 -1.17
C GLY A 21 4.38 -3.51 -0.19
N TYR A 22 3.89 -4.68 0.17
CA TYR A 22 4.57 -5.64 1.04
C TYR A 22 4.18 -7.10 0.69
N ASN A 23 4.74 -8.08 1.41
CA ASN A 23 4.54 -9.50 1.12
C ASN A 23 3.70 -10.24 2.16
N ALA A 24 3.04 -11.30 1.68
CA ALA A 24 2.15 -12.14 2.49
C ALA A 24 2.86 -12.94 3.60
N GLN A 25 4.19 -13.04 3.57
CA GLN A 25 4.96 -13.72 4.62
C GLN A 25 5.27 -12.79 5.81
N GLY A 26 4.95 -11.50 5.71
CA GLY A 26 5.29 -10.51 6.75
C GLY A 26 6.79 -10.42 7.00
N ARG A 27 7.62 -10.69 5.98
CA ARG A 27 9.08 -10.66 6.06
C ARG A 27 9.60 -9.34 5.53
N ILE A 28 10.66 -8.84 6.16
CA ILE A 28 11.29 -7.57 5.78
C ILE A 28 11.83 -7.69 4.36
N GLU A 29 11.62 -6.64 3.57
CA GLU A 29 12.09 -6.50 2.20
C GLU A 29 13.22 -5.49 2.16
N VAL A 30 14.15 -5.68 1.22
CA VAL A 30 15.30 -4.79 1.05
C VAL A 30 14.89 -3.63 0.14
N SER A 31 14.11 -2.70 0.68
CA SER A 31 13.85 -1.41 0.04
C SER A 31 14.14 -0.27 1.02
N GLN A 32 14.58 0.88 0.49
CA GLN A 32 14.91 2.04 1.32
C GLN A 32 13.70 2.52 2.12
N LEU A 33 12.52 2.58 1.49
CA LEU A 33 11.27 2.95 2.15
C LEU A 33 10.90 1.98 3.28
N VAL A 34 10.93 0.67 3.04
CA VAL A 34 10.58 -0.34 4.06
C VAL A 34 11.56 -0.27 5.23
N THR A 35 12.85 -0.05 4.96
CA THR A 35 13.87 0.09 6.01
C THR A 35 13.61 1.31 6.89
N ARG A 36 13.28 2.46 6.27
CA ARG A 36 12.93 3.68 7.00
C ARG A 36 11.64 3.52 7.81
N LEU A 37 10.61 2.94 7.21
CA LEU A 37 9.34 2.66 7.88
C LEU A 37 9.52 1.69 9.06
N LEU A 38 10.35 0.66 8.92
CA LEU A 38 10.64 -0.29 10.00
C LEU A 38 11.34 0.39 11.18
N ASN A 39 12.29 1.30 10.90
CA ASN A 39 12.99 2.05 11.94
C ASN A 39 12.05 3.00 12.70
N ILE A 40 11.11 3.64 12.00
CA ILE A 40 10.17 4.59 12.62
C ILE A 40 9.01 3.87 13.32
N TYR A 41 8.49 2.78 12.72
CA TYR A 41 7.27 2.09 13.15
C TYR A 41 7.47 0.58 13.37
N PRO A 42 8.44 0.14 14.21
CA PRO A 42 8.75 -1.29 14.37
C PRO A 42 7.55 -2.11 14.88
N ALA A 43 6.69 -1.50 15.72
CA ALA A 43 5.46 -2.11 16.22
C ALA A 43 4.47 -2.47 15.10
N ALA A 44 4.34 -1.62 14.08
CA ALA A 44 3.43 -1.86 12.95
C ALA A 44 3.86 -3.11 12.16
N PHE A 45 5.16 -3.27 11.91
CA PHE A 45 5.71 -4.45 11.24
C PHE A 45 5.57 -5.72 12.08
N ALA A 46 5.80 -5.63 13.39
CA ALA A 46 5.61 -6.77 14.30
C ALA A 46 4.13 -7.21 14.32
N ALA A 47 3.20 -6.26 14.40
CA ALA A 47 1.77 -6.51 14.37
C ALA A 47 1.32 -7.11 13.03
N PHE A 48 1.73 -6.53 11.91
CA PHE A 48 1.44 -7.05 10.58
C PHE A 48 1.96 -8.49 10.41
N LYS A 49 3.20 -8.77 10.83
CA LYS A 49 3.78 -10.12 10.78
C LYS A 49 2.97 -11.12 11.60
N LYS A 50 2.41 -10.72 12.75
CA LYS A 50 1.49 -11.55 13.53
C LYS A 50 0.22 -11.88 12.73
N GLN A 51 -0.36 -10.90 12.03
CA GLN A 51 -1.53 -11.10 11.17
C GLN A 51 -1.25 -12.07 10.01
N CYS A 52 -0.08 -11.96 9.37
CA CYS A 52 0.34 -12.91 8.33
C CYS A 52 0.49 -14.33 8.86
N ARG A 53 1.15 -14.50 10.02
CA ARG A 53 1.36 -15.82 10.65
C ARG A 53 0.04 -16.48 11.07
N ALA A 54 -0.95 -15.69 11.48
CA ALA A 54 -2.28 -16.16 11.81
C ALA A 54 -3.12 -16.51 10.56
N GLY A 55 -2.64 -16.26 9.34
CA GLY A 55 -3.37 -16.51 8.10
C GLY A 55 -4.54 -15.55 7.85
N VAL A 56 -4.64 -14.48 8.65
CA VAL A 56 -5.70 -13.46 8.56
C VAL A 56 -5.53 -12.62 7.30
N ILE A 57 -4.29 -12.30 6.95
CA ILE A 57 -3.94 -11.49 5.79
C ILE A 57 -3.22 -12.33 4.73
N LYS A 58 -3.71 -12.28 3.50
CA LYS A 58 -3.23 -13.03 2.33
C LYS A 58 -2.87 -12.09 1.18
N ALA A 59 -2.22 -12.63 0.16
CA ALA A 59 -1.90 -11.88 -1.05
C ALA A 59 -3.17 -11.37 -1.75
N GLY A 60 -3.15 -10.13 -2.22
CA GLY A 60 -4.30 -9.43 -2.79
C GLY A 60 -5.20 -8.73 -1.76
N GLN A 61 -4.82 -8.74 -0.48
CA GLN A 61 -5.49 -7.98 0.59
C GLN A 61 -4.61 -6.83 1.08
N TYR A 62 -5.18 -5.95 1.89
CA TYR A 62 -4.44 -4.94 2.63
C TYR A 62 -4.76 -5.02 4.12
N TRP A 63 -3.90 -4.44 4.94
CA TRP A 63 -4.13 -4.28 6.37
C TRP A 63 -3.65 -2.91 6.84
N ILE A 64 -4.39 -2.29 7.76
CA ILE A 64 -4.13 -0.92 8.23
C ILE A 64 -3.71 -0.96 9.70
N TRP A 65 -2.53 -0.39 9.98
CA TRP A 65 -2.10 -0.04 11.33
C TRP A 65 -2.54 1.39 11.66
N ARG A 66 -3.32 1.55 12.74
CA ARG A 66 -3.96 2.82 13.08
C ARG A 66 -3.30 3.56 14.26
N ASP A 67 -2.30 2.96 14.90
CA ASP A 67 -1.61 3.58 16.05
C ASP A 67 -0.47 4.53 15.63
N ALA A 68 -0.62 5.20 14.49
CA ALA A 68 0.34 6.17 13.95
C ALA A 68 -0.40 7.24 13.12
N LYS A 69 0.24 8.40 12.93
CA LYS A 69 -0.18 9.41 11.95
C LYS A 69 1.00 9.68 11.00
N PRO A 70 0.87 9.40 9.69
CA PRO A 70 -0.29 8.78 9.04
C PRO A 70 -0.54 7.32 9.47
N HIS A 71 -1.76 6.82 9.26
CA HIS A 71 -2.02 5.37 9.36
C HIS A 71 -1.18 4.63 8.29
N LEU A 72 -0.75 3.42 8.58
CA LEU A 72 0.09 2.63 7.67
C LEU A 72 -0.73 1.52 7.03
N MET A 73 -0.86 1.53 5.70
CA MET A 73 -1.52 0.47 4.95
C MET A 73 -0.51 -0.44 4.26
N PHE A 74 -0.46 -1.69 4.70
CA PHE A 74 0.34 -2.76 4.09
C PHE A 74 -0.48 -3.40 2.96
N MET A 75 -0.15 -3.08 1.72
CA MET A 75 -0.78 -3.69 0.54
C MET A 75 -0.03 -4.97 0.16
N VAL A 76 -0.69 -6.13 0.27
CA VAL A 76 -0.04 -7.43 0.07
C VAL A 76 0.01 -7.80 -1.41
N VAL A 77 0.92 -7.15 -2.13
CA VAL A 77 1.08 -7.24 -3.58
C VAL A 77 2.12 -8.28 -4.02
N ARG A 78 2.73 -8.97 -3.05
CA ARG A 78 3.67 -10.09 -3.26
C ARG A 78 3.34 -11.28 -2.37
N ALA A 79 3.68 -12.48 -2.86
CA ALA A 79 3.54 -13.72 -2.09
C ALA A 79 4.73 -13.97 -1.14
N SER A 80 5.91 -13.45 -1.48
CA SER A 80 7.16 -13.63 -0.74
C SER A 80 7.96 -12.32 -0.73
N PRO A 81 8.95 -12.14 0.16
CA PRO A 81 9.77 -10.92 0.21
C PRO A 81 10.66 -10.74 -1.03
N VAL A 82 10.85 -11.81 -1.81
CA VAL A 82 11.54 -11.77 -3.09
C VAL A 82 10.55 -11.98 -4.24
N GLY A 83 10.86 -11.38 -5.38
CA GLY A 83 10.11 -11.54 -6.62
C GLY A 83 9.21 -10.36 -6.97
N ALA A 84 8.62 -10.48 -8.16
CA ALA A 84 7.91 -9.43 -8.84
C ALA A 84 6.55 -9.09 -8.18
N THR A 85 6.10 -7.86 -8.36
CA THR A 85 4.78 -7.44 -7.88
C THR A 85 3.72 -8.04 -8.79
N ARG A 86 2.76 -8.77 -8.22
CA ARG A 86 1.75 -9.44 -9.06
C ARG A 86 0.58 -8.50 -9.30
N LEU A 87 0.34 -8.16 -10.56
CA LEU A 87 -0.74 -7.25 -10.97
C LEU A 87 -2.11 -7.67 -10.46
N ARG A 88 -2.41 -8.98 -10.47
CA ARG A 88 -3.66 -9.50 -9.89
C ARG A 88 -3.85 -9.17 -8.40
N TYR A 89 -2.76 -9.06 -7.62
CA TYR A 89 -2.84 -8.68 -6.22
C TYR A 89 -3.03 -7.17 -6.08
N VAL A 90 -2.36 -6.37 -6.91
CA VAL A 90 -2.60 -4.92 -6.99
C VAL A 90 -4.07 -4.66 -7.33
N GLN A 91 -4.62 -5.34 -8.35
CA GLN A 91 -6.01 -5.21 -8.75
C GLN A 91 -6.97 -5.58 -7.61
N SER A 92 -6.73 -6.68 -6.90
CA SER A 92 -7.55 -7.09 -5.75
C SER A 92 -7.53 -6.05 -4.62
N VAL A 93 -6.35 -5.48 -4.35
CA VAL A 93 -6.19 -4.41 -3.35
C VAL A 93 -6.95 -3.15 -3.77
N MET A 94 -6.76 -2.67 -5.00
CA MET A 94 -7.42 -1.45 -5.49
C MET A 94 -8.94 -1.60 -5.55
N LEU A 95 -9.44 -2.76 -5.98
CA LEU A 95 -10.88 -3.07 -5.96
C LEU A 95 -11.42 -3.04 -4.52
N SER A 96 -10.73 -3.69 -3.58
CA SER A 96 -11.14 -3.72 -2.17
C SER A 96 -11.10 -2.33 -1.55
N LEU A 97 -10.09 -1.53 -1.87
CA LEU A 97 -9.98 -0.14 -1.41
C LEU A 97 -11.13 0.72 -1.97
N ALA A 98 -11.36 0.68 -3.28
CA ALA A 98 -12.46 1.41 -3.91
C ALA A 98 -13.83 1.06 -3.31
N ARG A 99 -14.03 -0.22 -2.97
CA ARG A 99 -15.28 -0.69 -2.34
C ARG A 99 -15.41 -0.27 -0.87
N ASP A 100 -14.33 -0.37 -0.09
CA ASP A 100 -14.42 -0.39 1.37
C ASP A 100 -13.91 0.89 2.07
N TYR A 101 -13.28 1.83 1.35
CA TYR A 101 -12.61 2.98 1.99
C TYR A 101 -13.48 3.78 2.95
N GLN A 102 -14.77 3.98 2.63
CA GLN A 102 -15.71 4.68 3.50
C GLN A 102 -15.98 3.91 4.79
N ARG A 103 -16.18 2.59 4.69
CA ARG A 103 -16.38 1.71 5.86
C ARG A 103 -15.14 1.66 6.74
N GLU A 104 -13.96 1.68 6.12
CA GLU A 104 -12.66 1.72 6.80
C GLU A 104 -12.30 3.12 7.34
N GLY A 105 -13.13 4.14 7.09
CA GLY A 105 -12.89 5.52 7.54
C GLY A 105 -11.65 6.17 6.92
N ILE A 106 -11.26 5.75 5.72
CA ILE A 106 -10.12 6.34 4.99
C ILE A 106 -10.62 7.61 4.31
N GLN A 107 -10.04 8.76 4.70
CA GLN A 107 -10.45 10.07 4.17
C GLN A 107 -9.66 10.47 2.94
N ASP A 108 -8.39 10.09 2.89
CA ASP A 108 -7.46 10.27 1.77
C ASP A 108 -6.33 9.24 1.89
N ILE A 109 -5.58 9.03 0.82
CA ILE A 109 -4.49 8.05 0.80
C ILE A 109 -3.32 8.51 -0.05
N ALA A 110 -2.11 8.30 0.46
CA ALA A 110 -0.87 8.37 -0.30
C ALA A 110 -0.41 6.95 -0.64
N ILE A 111 -0.24 6.66 -1.92
CA ILE A 111 0.25 5.38 -2.43
C ILE A 111 1.69 5.58 -2.90
N THR A 112 2.61 4.80 -2.34
CA THR A 112 4.00 4.79 -2.82
C THR A 112 4.10 4.07 -4.15
N ALA A 113 5.20 4.30 -4.89
CA ALA A 113 5.50 3.49 -6.06
C ALA A 113 5.46 1.99 -5.71
N LEU A 114 4.81 1.21 -6.57
CA LEU A 114 4.67 -0.23 -6.44
C LEU A 114 5.34 -0.91 -7.62
N GLY A 115 5.92 -2.08 -7.37
CA GLY A 115 6.59 -2.83 -8.41
C GLY A 115 7.88 -2.17 -8.89
N SER A 116 8.37 -2.65 -10.02
CA SER A 116 9.51 -2.09 -10.73
C SER A 116 9.06 -1.09 -11.81
N GLN A 117 10.00 -0.32 -12.35
CA GLN A 117 9.78 0.56 -13.51
C GLN A 117 9.08 -0.13 -14.70
N TYR A 118 9.34 -1.43 -14.92
CA TYR A 118 8.76 -2.19 -16.02
C TYR A 118 7.28 -2.53 -15.80
N GLU A 119 6.87 -2.68 -14.54
CA GLU A 119 5.49 -3.00 -14.15
C GLU A 119 4.64 -1.73 -13.94
N TRP A 120 5.30 -0.58 -13.80
CA TRP A 120 4.67 0.66 -13.34
C TRP A 120 3.52 1.12 -14.23
N GLN A 121 3.66 1.05 -15.55
CA GLN A 121 2.60 1.48 -16.48
C GLN A 121 1.32 0.66 -16.29
N GLU A 122 1.45 -0.66 -16.09
CA GLU A 122 0.31 -1.55 -15.86
C GLU A 122 -0.31 -1.33 -14.47
N ILE A 123 0.53 -1.11 -13.45
CA ILE A 123 0.09 -0.78 -12.09
C ILE A 123 -0.68 0.54 -12.08
N LYS A 124 -0.14 1.57 -12.76
CA LYS A 124 -0.76 2.88 -12.89
C LYS A 124 -2.15 2.76 -13.50
N LEU A 125 -2.30 2.00 -14.59
CA LEU A 125 -3.59 1.75 -15.23
C LEU A 125 -4.59 1.08 -14.27
N ILE A 126 -4.14 0.15 -13.43
CA ILE A 126 -4.99 -0.49 -12.42
C ILE A 126 -5.47 0.52 -11.37
N ILE A 127 -4.57 1.37 -10.86
CA ILE A 127 -4.90 2.41 -9.89
C ILE A 127 -5.94 3.36 -10.50
N GLU A 128 -5.71 3.83 -11.72
CA GLU A 128 -6.62 4.73 -12.43
C GLU A 128 -7.98 4.08 -12.68
N THR A 129 -8.00 2.82 -13.12
CA THR A 129 -9.24 2.10 -13.42
C THR A 129 -10.20 2.05 -12.24
N TRP A 130 -9.68 1.84 -11.02
CA TRP A 130 -10.52 1.66 -9.83
C TRP A 130 -10.70 2.95 -9.03
N LEU A 131 -9.66 3.74 -8.84
CA LEU A 131 -9.71 4.87 -7.91
C LEU A 131 -10.27 6.16 -8.52
N THR A 132 -10.25 6.32 -9.85
CA THR A 132 -10.94 7.46 -10.49
C THR A 132 -12.46 7.41 -10.38
N ARG A 133 -13.01 6.21 -10.11
CA ARG A 133 -14.45 5.95 -10.01
C ARG A 133 -15.04 6.24 -8.63
N VAL A 134 -14.20 6.58 -7.65
CA VAL A 134 -14.61 6.87 -6.28
C VAL A 134 -14.22 8.29 -5.86
N THR A 135 -14.73 8.74 -4.72
CA THR A 135 -14.45 10.08 -4.19
C THR A 135 -13.26 10.14 -3.24
N LEU A 136 -12.51 9.03 -3.10
CA LEU A 136 -11.30 9.00 -2.30
C LEU A 136 -10.23 9.89 -2.94
N PRO A 137 -9.71 10.92 -2.25
CA PRO A 137 -8.52 11.65 -2.69
C PRO A 137 -7.29 10.74 -2.62
N VAL A 138 -6.54 10.66 -3.72
CA VAL A 138 -5.37 9.78 -3.85
C VAL A 138 -4.17 10.59 -4.31
N ILE A 139 -3.07 10.49 -3.57
CA ILE A 139 -1.75 10.94 -3.98
C ILE A 139 -0.94 9.71 -4.36
N VAL A 140 -0.34 9.69 -5.54
CA VAL A 140 0.55 8.61 -5.98
C VAL A 140 1.95 9.16 -6.14
N TYR A 141 2.89 8.61 -5.38
CA TYR A 141 4.30 8.94 -5.52
C TYR A 141 4.89 8.07 -6.63
N ALA A 142 5.33 8.70 -7.71
CA ALA A 142 6.12 8.06 -8.76
C ALA A 142 7.61 8.09 -8.36
N GLU A 143 8.34 7.03 -8.69
CA GLU A 143 9.82 7.06 -8.65
C GLU A 143 10.37 8.11 -9.62
#